data_AF-A0A1W1CWI0-F1
#
_entry.id   AF-A0A1W1CWI0-F1
#
_cell.length_a   1.000
_cell.length_b   1.000
_cell.length_c   1.000
_cell.angle_alpha   90.00
_cell.angle_beta   90.00
_cell.angle_gamma   90.00
#
_symmetry.space_group_name_H-M   'P 1'
#
loop_
_entity.id
_entity.type
_entity.pdbx_description
1 polymer ?
#
loop_
_entity_poly.entity_id
_entity_poly.type
_entity_poly.pdbx_seq_one_letter_code
_entity_poly.pdbx_strand_id
1 'polypeptide(L)'
;MKWIENSAGFVPYDFNPNNLLNTLIITKRDFKPTFERLDARGINIVWIADACYAGNAYRSGNSEKQKFVKLDPKLVAEAQASTHQYNRASNYKHLLFYGASLTTLPTQEKPYRGETRGEFSIEVEKCLNKPYKSSVIKHKEFKKCLKSSYSNYAYNPAFVPFGNQQGEQVVIKASHNAQVNASASSYKEKLFSLQNNQPLLKMSIKSLSSSNQVIKTFCKRELLSVELNNNRDRYIIALSKDINGRVIMIQPKRNTPLVGNQLFRTEVQEPFGTDQLKVFTTNDSTIFKTVQQYSNRKDGILSSTDIEMIYKALTKSNNFRTAQAKVKTISTDINICKKGDRE
;
A
#
# COMPACT_ATOMS: atom_id res chain seq x y z
N MET A 1 13.24 18.66 29.43
CA MET A 1 12.37 17.63 28.77
C MET A 1 10.97 18.13 28.34
N LYS A 2 10.65 19.44 28.45
CA LYS A 2 9.34 20.06 28.13
C LYS A 2 8.79 19.85 26.70
N TRP A 3 9.61 19.37 25.79
CA TRP A 3 9.31 19.22 24.36
C TRP A 3 8.61 17.87 24.06
N ILE A 4 8.84 16.87 24.91
CA ILE A 4 8.23 15.52 24.81
C ILE A 4 6.96 15.45 25.68
N GLU A 5 6.87 16.27 26.72
CA GLU A 5 5.70 16.32 27.60
C GLU A 5 4.40 16.59 26.83
N ASN A 6 3.40 15.74 27.07
CA ASN A 6 2.08 15.79 26.43
C ASN A 6 2.14 15.72 24.88
N SER A 7 3.12 15.00 24.32
CA SER A 7 3.28 14.78 22.88
C SER A 7 3.28 13.28 22.57
N ALA A 8 2.81 12.90 21.39
CA ALA A 8 3.16 11.58 20.86
C ALA A 8 4.60 11.60 20.32
N GLY A 9 5.27 10.47 20.46
CA GLY A 9 6.55 10.17 19.83
C GLY A 9 6.34 9.05 18.80
N PHE A 10 6.72 9.29 17.56
CA PHE A 10 6.79 8.27 16.52
C PHE A 10 8.23 7.78 16.42
N VAL A 11 8.38 6.47 16.51
CA VAL A 11 9.68 5.77 16.49
C VAL A 11 9.96 5.38 15.03
N PRO A 12 10.85 6.08 14.31
CA PRO A 12 11.24 5.67 12.97
C PRO A 12 12.12 4.42 13.03
N TYR A 13 12.33 3.79 11.87
CA TYR A 13 13.08 2.53 11.77
C TYR A 13 14.54 2.66 12.26
N ASP A 14 15.13 3.83 12.10
CA ASP A 14 16.50 4.19 12.50
C ASP A 14 16.57 4.82 13.91
N PHE A 15 15.55 4.61 14.74
CA PHE A 15 15.53 5.11 16.11
C PHE A 15 16.75 4.66 16.92
N ASN A 16 17.45 5.61 17.52
CA ASN A 16 18.59 5.37 18.37
C ASN A 16 18.28 5.88 19.80
N PRO A 17 18.18 5.01 20.82
CA PRO A 17 17.90 5.41 22.19
C PRO A 17 19.01 6.29 22.81
N ASN A 18 20.21 6.27 22.24
CA ASN A 18 21.32 7.14 22.65
C ASN A 18 21.29 8.52 21.94
N ASN A 19 20.42 8.70 20.94
CA ASN A 19 20.27 9.94 20.18
C ASN A 19 18.79 10.34 20.02
N LEU A 20 18.02 10.23 21.11
CA LEU A 20 16.57 10.46 21.15
C LEU A 20 16.13 11.77 20.48
N LEU A 21 16.91 12.85 20.69
CA LEU A 21 16.55 14.17 20.18
C LEU A 21 16.57 14.24 18.65
N ASN A 22 17.44 13.48 17.98
CA ASN A 22 17.53 13.52 16.52
C ASN A 22 16.75 12.41 15.85
N THR A 23 16.51 11.29 16.54
CA THR A 23 15.89 10.11 15.93
C THR A 23 14.45 9.87 16.34
N LEU A 24 13.92 10.52 17.39
CA LEU A 24 12.49 10.43 17.72
C LEU A 24 11.72 11.56 17.03
N ILE A 25 10.63 11.25 16.36
CA ILE A 25 9.73 12.25 15.79
C ILE A 25 8.68 12.60 16.85
N ILE A 26 8.64 13.86 17.27
CA ILE A 26 7.82 14.35 18.37
C ILE A 26 6.77 15.32 17.83
N THR A 27 5.49 15.01 18.06
CA THR A 27 4.38 15.80 17.47
C THR A 27 4.42 17.28 17.77
N LYS A 28 4.73 17.64 19.01
CA LYS A 28 4.82 19.04 19.45
C LYS A 28 5.98 19.81 18.81
N ARG A 29 7.07 19.13 18.44
CA ARG A 29 8.26 19.75 17.85
C ARG A 29 8.20 19.74 16.33
N ASP A 30 7.88 18.59 15.75
CA ASP A 30 8.10 18.32 14.33
C ASP A 30 6.84 18.57 13.48
N PHE A 31 5.66 18.28 14.02
CA PHE A 31 4.40 18.42 13.27
C PHE A 31 3.68 19.73 13.57
N LYS A 32 3.63 20.14 14.85
CA LYS A 32 2.89 21.34 15.29
C LYS A 32 3.23 22.61 14.48
N PRO A 33 4.50 23.00 14.26
CA PRO A 33 4.80 24.21 13.48
C PRO A 33 4.27 24.14 12.04
N THR A 34 4.31 22.95 11.44
CA THR A 34 3.77 22.70 10.10
C THR A 34 2.25 22.79 10.10
N PHE A 35 1.57 22.19 11.07
CA PHE A 35 0.11 22.25 11.18
C PHE A 35 -0.39 23.67 11.45
N GLU A 36 0.25 24.43 12.35
CA GLU A 36 -0.10 25.84 12.59
C GLU A 36 0.03 26.68 11.32
N ARG A 37 1.10 26.48 10.54
CA ARG A 37 1.30 27.19 9.28
C ARG A 37 0.27 26.82 8.21
N LEU A 38 -0.10 25.55 8.09
CA LEU A 38 -1.10 25.08 7.13
C LEU A 38 -2.52 25.53 7.53
N ASP A 39 -2.84 25.46 8.83
CA ASP A 39 -4.12 25.87 9.39
C ASP A 39 -4.35 27.38 9.22
N ALA A 40 -3.32 28.21 9.45
CA ALA A 40 -3.35 29.64 9.22
C ALA A 40 -3.56 30.02 7.75
N ARG A 41 -3.21 29.13 6.82
CA ARG A 41 -3.43 29.29 5.37
C ARG A 41 -4.80 28.78 4.90
N GLY A 42 -5.66 28.30 5.80
CA GLY A 42 -6.96 27.74 5.44
C GLY A 42 -6.88 26.37 4.76
N ILE A 43 -5.74 25.67 4.88
CA ILE A 43 -5.56 24.35 4.27
C ILE A 43 -6.20 23.31 5.20
N ASN A 44 -7.08 22.47 4.65
CA ASN A 44 -7.65 21.33 5.37
C ASN A 44 -6.57 20.26 5.59
N ILE A 45 -6.38 19.87 6.84
CA ILE A 45 -5.40 18.87 7.26
C ILE A 45 -6.17 17.68 7.82
N VAL A 46 -5.92 16.50 7.27
CA VAL A 46 -6.42 15.24 7.81
C VAL A 46 -5.24 14.43 8.29
N TRP A 47 -5.24 14.15 9.58
CA TRP A 47 -4.20 13.37 10.23
C TRP A 47 -4.78 12.09 10.81
N ILE A 48 -4.32 10.96 10.27
CA ILE A 48 -4.70 9.62 10.71
C ILE A 48 -3.44 8.96 11.29
N ALA A 49 -3.53 8.49 12.53
CA ALA A 49 -2.42 7.88 13.24
C ALA A 49 -2.82 6.51 13.79
N ASP A 50 -2.31 5.44 13.16
CA ASP A 50 -2.43 4.08 13.67
C ASP A 50 -1.22 3.72 14.54
N ALA A 51 -1.26 4.17 15.78
CA ALA A 51 -0.20 3.95 16.74
C ALA A 51 -0.77 3.77 18.15
N CYS A 52 0.01 3.11 19.01
CA CYS A 52 -0.25 3.10 20.44
C CYS A 52 -0.19 4.52 20.99
N TYR A 53 -1.07 4.84 21.94
CA TYR A 53 -1.12 6.14 22.61
C TYR A 53 -1.29 7.35 21.68
N ALA A 54 -1.84 7.13 20.47
CA ALA A 54 -1.96 8.13 19.41
C ALA A 54 -2.75 9.38 19.84
N GLY A 55 -3.63 9.27 20.84
CA GLY A 55 -4.32 10.43 21.42
C GLY A 55 -3.40 11.54 21.94
N ASN A 56 -2.12 11.26 22.25
CA ASN A 56 -1.15 12.29 22.65
C ASN A 56 -0.69 13.18 21.49
N ALA A 57 -0.97 12.76 20.25
CA ALA A 57 -0.45 13.39 19.05
C ALA A 57 -1.13 14.76 18.76
N TYR A 58 -2.40 14.89 19.12
CA TYR A 58 -3.19 16.10 18.86
C TYR A 58 -3.09 17.19 19.95
N ARG A 59 -2.50 16.89 21.12
CA ARG A 59 -2.51 17.82 22.27
C ARG A 59 -1.70 19.10 21.97
N SER A 60 -2.38 20.25 21.84
CA SER A 60 -1.73 21.56 21.97
C SER A 60 -1.70 21.97 23.45
N GLY A 61 -0.52 22.35 23.94
CA GLY A 61 -0.24 22.54 25.37
C GLY A 61 -1.18 23.49 26.14
N ASN A 62 -1.56 23.05 27.35
CA ASN A 62 -1.65 23.80 28.60
C ASN A 62 -2.25 22.91 29.71
N SER A 63 -1.58 21.79 30.02
CA SER A 63 -1.84 21.03 31.25
C SER A 63 -0.56 20.93 32.06
N GLU A 64 -0.52 21.63 33.19
CA GLU A 64 0.62 21.66 34.11
C GLU A 64 0.86 20.35 34.87
N LYS A 65 0.04 19.31 34.70
CA LYS A 65 0.27 18.03 35.36
C LYS A 65 -0.13 16.88 34.47
N GLN A 66 0.86 16.10 34.03
CA GLN A 66 0.76 14.64 33.91
C GLN A 66 2.16 14.04 33.77
N LYS A 67 2.54 13.25 34.78
CA LYS A 67 3.79 12.49 34.86
C LYS A 67 3.73 11.32 33.88
N PHE A 68 4.89 10.92 33.36
CA PHE A 68 5.10 9.68 32.61
C PHE A 68 4.31 8.53 33.25
N VAL A 69 3.39 7.93 32.50
CA VAL A 69 2.63 6.76 32.95
C VAL A 69 3.58 5.56 32.89
N LYS A 70 4.03 5.07 34.05
CA LYS A 70 4.43 3.66 34.15
C LYS A 70 3.16 2.83 33.99
N LEU A 71 3.18 1.88 33.05
CA LEU A 71 2.09 0.97 32.74
C LEU A 71 1.81 0.06 33.95
N ASP A 72 0.91 0.48 34.84
CA ASP A 72 0.28 -0.38 35.84
C ASP A 72 -1.08 -0.88 35.28
N PRO A 73 -1.32 -2.19 35.20
CA PRO A 73 -2.61 -2.77 34.77
C PRO A 73 -3.83 -2.25 35.54
N LYS A 74 -3.69 -1.83 36.81
CA LYS A 74 -4.79 -1.26 37.60
C LYS A 74 -5.19 0.14 37.15
N LEU A 75 -4.24 0.93 36.63
CA LEU A 75 -4.49 2.27 36.07
C LEU A 75 -5.22 2.22 34.73
N VAL A 76 -5.11 1.11 33.98
CA VAL A 76 -5.86 0.91 32.72
C VAL A 76 -7.36 0.75 33.00
N ALA A 77 -7.73 0.04 34.06
CA ALA A 77 -9.11 -0.09 34.51
C ALA A 77 -9.68 1.25 35.04
N GLU A 78 -8.89 2.02 35.79
CA GLU A 78 -9.27 3.36 36.23
C GLU A 78 -9.36 4.38 35.07
N ALA A 79 -8.52 4.26 34.03
CA ALA A 79 -8.58 5.09 32.82
C ALA A 79 -9.80 4.79 31.94
N GLN A 80 -10.33 3.56 31.99
CA GLN A 80 -11.59 3.20 31.35
C GLN A 80 -12.80 3.72 32.15
N ALA A 81 -12.71 3.74 33.49
CA ALA A 81 -13.76 4.25 34.37
C ALA A 81 -13.81 5.79 34.46
N SER A 82 -12.67 6.47 34.28
CA SER A 82 -12.57 7.93 34.28
C SER A 82 -12.69 8.51 32.87
N THR A 83 -13.89 8.38 32.28
CA THR A 83 -14.30 9.10 31.06
C THR A 83 -14.52 10.60 31.35
N HIS A 84 -13.61 11.23 32.09
CA HIS A 84 -13.64 12.69 32.24
C HIS A 84 -13.37 13.32 30.88
N GLN A 85 -14.37 14.06 30.41
CA GLN A 85 -14.33 14.90 29.23
C GLN A 85 -13.16 15.89 29.33
N TYR A 86 -12.02 15.55 28.73
CA TYR A 86 -10.89 16.45 28.60
C TYR A 86 -11.18 17.45 27.46
N ASN A 87 -12.05 18.41 27.77
CA ASN A 87 -12.37 19.58 26.95
C ASN A 87 -11.22 20.59 26.99
N ARG A 88 -10.15 20.38 26.22
CA ARG A 88 -9.29 21.49 25.77
C ARG A 88 -8.86 21.24 24.34
N ALA A 89 -9.66 21.80 23.43
CA ALA A 89 -9.41 21.79 22.00
C ALA A 89 -8.13 22.56 21.71
N SER A 90 -7.28 22.01 20.84
CA SER A 90 -6.32 22.85 20.14
C SER A 90 -7.08 23.74 19.16
N ASN A 91 -6.64 24.99 19.02
CA ASN A 91 -7.32 26.03 18.23
C ASN A 91 -7.26 25.82 16.70
N TYR A 92 -6.89 24.64 16.20
CA TYR A 92 -6.84 24.39 14.76
C TYR A 92 -8.24 24.44 14.16
N LYS A 93 -8.42 25.34 13.19
CA LYS A 93 -9.70 25.54 12.50
C LYS A 93 -9.95 24.53 11.39
N HIS A 94 -8.90 23.87 10.87
CA HIS A 94 -8.91 23.03 9.68
C HIS A 94 -8.20 21.68 9.87
N LEU A 95 -7.78 21.32 11.10
CA LEU A 95 -7.17 20.03 11.41
C LEU A 95 -8.18 19.02 11.96
N LEU A 96 -8.38 17.93 11.22
CA LEU A 96 -9.11 16.75 11.66
C LEU A 96 -8.12 15.65 12.07
N PHE A 97 -8.28 15.13 13.29
CA PHE A 97 -7.43 14.05 13.82
C PHE A 97 -8.20 12.77 14.11
N TYR A 98 -7.60 11.65 13.71
CA TYR A 98 -8.11 10.29 13.87
C TYR A 98 -6.99 9.39 14.39
N GLY A 99 -7.00 9.08 15.67
CA GLY A 99 -6.02 8.20 16.32
C GLY A 99 -6.61 6.84 16.65
N ALA A 100 -5.83 5.77 16.45
CA ALA A 100 -6.22 4.39 16.78
C ALA A 100 -6.54 4.16 18.25
N SER A 101 -5.99 4.98 19.15
CA SER A 101 -6.08 4.79 20.59
C SER A 101 -6.15 6.11 21.34
N LEU A 102 -6.72 6.07 22.55
CA LEU A 102 -6.56 7.14 23.54
C LEU A 102 -5.11 7.29 23.98
N THR A 103 -4.81 8.37 24.70
CA THR A 103 -3.48 8.70 25.23
C THR A 103 -2.88 7.62 26.15
N THR A 104 -3.70 6.70 26.66
CA THR A 104 -3.35 5.73 27.72
C THR A 104 -3.44 4.27 27.26
N LEU A 105 -3.83 4.00 26.00
CA LEU A 105 -4.09 2.64 25.54
C LEU A 105 -3.19 2.23 24.36
N PRO A 106 -2.72 0.98 24.31
CA PRO A 106 -2.09 0.41 23.13
C PRO A 106 -3.13 0.17 22.01
N THR A 107 -2.64 -0.09 20.80
CA THR A 107 -3.45 -0.59 19.67
C THR A 107 -3.08 -2.05 19.38
N GLN A 108 -3.85 -2.72 18.52
CA GLN A 108 -3.62 -4.10 18.11
C GLN A 108 -3.47 -4.23 16.59
N GLU A 109 -2.78 -5.28 16.18
CA GLU A 109 -2.71 -5.69 14.80
C GLU A 109 -3.51 -6.98 14.57
N LYS A 110 -4.08 -7.14 13.38
CA LYS A 110 -4.81 -8.33 12.97
C LYS A 110 -4.42 -8.77 11.56
N PRO A 111 -4.52 -10.06 11.24
CA PRO A 111 -4.41 -10.53 9.87
C PRO A 111 -5.48 -9.90 8.99
N TYR A 112 -5.08 -9.24 7.91
CA TYR A 112 -5.97 -8.66 6.92
C TYR A 112 -5.36 -8.79 5.52
N ARG A 113 -6.05 -9.49 4.62
CA ARG A 113 -5.61 -9.72 3.23
C ARG A 113 -4.19 -10.30 3.09
N GLY A 114 -3.80 -11.19 4.01
CA GLY A 114 -2.53 -11.91 3.95
C GLY A 114 -1.35 -11.22 4.63
N GLU A 115 -1.54 -10.02 5.18
CA GLU A 115 -0.55 -9.28 5.96
C GLU A 115 -1.08 -8.96 7.36
N THR A 116 -0.17 -8.69 8.29
CA THR A 116 -0.51 -8.16 9.60
C THR A 116 -0.65 -6.65 9.49
N ARG A 117 -1.81 -6.11 9.89
CA ARG A 117 -2.09 -4.67 9.85
C ARG A 117 -2.68 -4.18 11.15
N GLY A 118 -2.39 -2.93 11.49
CA GLY A 118 -3.07 -2.21 12.55
C GLY A 118 -4.59 -2.22 12.33
N GLU A 119 -5.32 -2.59 13.38
CA GLU A 119 -6.77 -2.74 13.34
C GLU A 119 -7.47 -1.44 12.93
N PHE A 120 -6.90 -0.29 13.32
CA PHE A 120 -7.41 1.02 12.95
C PHE A 120 -7.28 1.35 11.48
N SER A 121 -6.15 1.02 10.87
CA SER A 121 -5.95 1.19 9.43
C SER A 121 -6.96 0.37 8.62
N ILE A 122 -7.30 -0.84 9.08
CA ILE A 122 -8.30 -1.70 8.43
C ILE A 122 -9.69 -1.03 8.45
N GLU A 123 -10.11 -0.49 9.59
CA GLU A 123 -11.41 0.17 9.71
C GLU A 123 -11.45 1.51 8.96
N VAL A 124 -10.34 2.26 8.95
CA VAL A 124 -10.17 3.43 8.08
C VAL A 124 -10.37 3.04 6.63
N GLU A 125 -9.71 1.99 6.14
CA GLU A 125 -9.87 1.51 4.76
C GLU A 125 -11.34 1.14 4.46
N LYS A 126 -11.99 0.38 5.36
CA LYS A 126 -13.41 0.01 5.20
C LYS A 126 -14.32 1.24 5.14
N CYS A 127 -14.10 2.21 6.02
CA CYS A 127 -14.89 3.42 6.07
C CYS A 127 -14.65 4.34 4.87
N LEU A 128 -13.43 4.38 4.32
CA LEU A 128 -13.15 5.14 3.10
C LEU A 128 -13.77 4.51 1.85
N ASN A 129 -13.89 3.18 1.82
CA ASN A 129 -14.47 2.42 0.70
C ASN A 129 -15.99 2.22 0.81
N LYS A 130 -16.61 2.69 1.89
CA LYS A 130 -18.07 2.58 2.08
C LYS A 130 -18.79 3.52 1.10
N PRO A 131 -19.96 3.14 0.55
CA PRO A 131 -20.78 4.08 -0.21
C PRO A 131 -21.33 5.18 0.71
N TYR A 132 -21.09 6.44 0.34
CA TYR A 132 -21.68 7.62 0.97
C TYR A 132 -22.71 8.25 0.03
N LYS A 133 -23.70 8.92 0.61
CA LYS A 133 -24.71 9.65 -0.18
C LYS A 133 -24.12 10.85 -0.93
N SER A 134 -22.98 11.36 -0.48
CA SER A 134 -22.29 12.52 -1.05
C SER A 134 -20.99 12.11 -1.74
N SER A 135 -20.56 12.93 -2.70
CA SER A 135 -19.26 12.86 -3.38
C SER A 135 -18.07 13.18 -2.47
N VAL A 136 -18.32 13.56 -1.22
CA VAL A 136 -17.33 13.88 -0.21
C VAL A 136 -17.68 13.16 1.08
N ILE A 137 -16.65 12.69 1.79
CA ILE A 137 -16.82 12.11 3.13
C ILE A 137 -16.66 13.23 4.14
N LYS A 138 -17.72 13.54 4.89
CA LYS A 138 -17.67 14.58 5.93
C LYS A 138 -17.16 14.01 7.26
N HIS A 139 -16.56 14.86 8.09
CA HIS A 139 -16.01 14.47 9.40
C HIS A 139 -17.02 13.69 10.24
N LYS A 140 -18.28 14.17 10.31
CA LYS A 140 -19.35 13.53 11.08
C LYS A 140 -19.67 12.10 10.61
N GLU A 141 -19.63 11.88 9.29
CA GLU A 141 -19.98 10.60 8.67
C GLU A 141 -18.84 9.60 8.85
N PHE A 142 -17.60 10.05 8.63
CA PHE A 142 -16.41 9.24 8.81
C PHE A 142 -16.23 8.84 10.29
N LYS A 143 -16.40 9.78 11.22
CA LYS A 143 -16.38 9.53 12.66
C LYS A 143 -17.45 8.54 13.08
N LYS A 144 -18.68 8.67 12.55
CA LYS A 144 -19.77 7.72 12.82
C LYS A 144 -19.43 6.31 12.31
N CYS A 145 -18.88 6.21 11.11
CA CYS A 145 -18.44 4.94 10.53
C CYS A 145 -17.39 4.26 11.41
N LEU A 146 -16.31 4.98 11.74
CA LEU A 146 -15.25 4.44 12.60
C LEU A 146 -15.83 4.02 13.96
N LYS A 147 -16.61 4.87 14.63
CA LYS A 147 -17.25 4.50 15.92
C LYS A 147 -18.11 3.25 15.86
N SER A 148 -18.87 3.04 14.77
CA SER A 148 -19.70 1.84 14.63
C SER A 148 -18.88 0.56 14.50
N SER A 149 -17.67 0.65 13.95
CA SER A 149 -16.74 -0.47 13.96
C SER A 149 -16.15 -0.75 15.34
N TYR A 150 -16.05 0.26 16.22
CA TYR A 150 -15.40 0.16 17.53
C TYR A 150 -16.33 -0.11 18.72
N SER A 151 -17.66 -0.18 18.54
CA SER A 151 -18.61 -0.33 19.66
C SER A 151 -18.44 -1.61 20.48
N ASN A 152 -17.72 -2.61 19.96
CA ASN A 152 -17.50 -3.91 20.59
C ASN A 152 -16.06 -4.12 21.11
N TYR A 153 -15.23 -3.08 21.09
CA TYR A 153 -13.81 -3.17 21.43
C TYR A 153 -13.48 -2.53 22.77
N ALA A 154 -12.49 -3.07 23.48
CA ALA A 154 -11.97 -2.53 24.74
C ALA A 154 -11.16 -1.22 24.58
N TYR A 155 -11.12 -0.66 23.37
CA TYR A 155 -10.31 0.50 23.03
C TYR A 155 -11.16 1.57 22.35
N ASN A 156 -10.95 2.83 22.76
CA ASN A 156 -11.64 3.97 22.20
C ASN A 156 -10.70 4.75 21.26
N PRO A 157 -11.01 4.88 19.97
CA PRO A 157 -10.25 5.76 19.07
C PRO A 157 -10.41 7.23 19.46
N ALA A 158 -9.36 8.03 19.21
CA ALA A 158 -9.36 9.46 19.49
C ALA A 158 -9.78 10.24 18.24
N PHE A 159 -10.86 11.03 18.34
CA PHE A 159 -11.36 11.86 17.24
C PHE A 159 -11.46 13.31 17.65
N VAL A 160 -10.83 14.19 16.87
CA VAL A 160 -10.84 15.62 17.16
C VAL A 160 -11.16 16.42 15.88
N PRO A 161 -12.04 17.45 15.96
CA PRO A 161 -12.70 17.99 17.16
C PRO A 161 -13.82 17.11 17.74
N PHE A 162 -14.09 17.32 19.02
CA PHE A 162 -15.13 16.59 19.75
C PHE A 162 -16.54 17.15 19.47
N GLY A 163 -16.65 18.44 19.10
CA GLY A 163 -17.91 19.14 18.85
C GLY A 163 -18.36 19.20 17.37
N ASN A 164 -19.58 19.68 17.16
CA ASN A 164 -20.24 19.75 15.84
C ASN A 164 -19.66 20.84 14.91
N GLN A 165 -18.83 21.76 15.43
CA GLN A 165 -18.37 22.96 14.71
C GLN A 165 -17.57 22.66 13.43
N GLN A 166 -17.00 21.46 13.28
CA GLN A 166 -16.29 21.03 12.07
C GLN A 166 -16.92 19.75 11.45
N GLY A 167 -18.15 19.40 11.84
CA GLY A 167 -18.82 18.18 11.36
C GLY A 167 -19.00 18.11 9.83
N GLU A 168 -19.06 19.28 9.19
CA GLU A 168 -19.19 19.44 7.74
C GLU A 168 -17.85 19.49 6.99
N GLN A 169 -16.71 19.53 7.70
CA GLN A 169 -15.41 19.52 7.03
C GLN A 169 -15.20 18.24 6.25
N VAL A 170 -14.65 18.40 5.04
CA VAL A 170 -14.36 17.31 4.12
C VAL A 170 -13.10 16.60 4.60
N VAL A 171 -13.22 15.30 4.86
CA VAL A 171 -12.10 14.42 5.17
C VAL A 171 -11.36 14.07 3.87
N ILE A 172 -12.11 13.61 2.88
CA ILE A 172 -11.58 13.29 1.55
C ILE A 172 -12.74 13.32 0.56
N LYS A 173 -12.44 13.54 -0.73
CA LYS A 173 -13.43 13.28 -1.78
C LYS A 173 -13.76 11.80 -1.76
N ALA A 174 -15.05 11.47 -1.60
CA ALA A 174 -15.50 10.10 -1.74
C ALA A 174 -15.18 9.71 -3.18
N SER A 175 -14.43 8.62 -3.35
CA SER A 175 -14.21 8.10 -4.69
C SER A 175 -15.57 7.71 -5.25
N HIS A 176 -16.10 8.49 -6.19
CA HIS A 176 -17.11 8.03 -7.15
C HIS A 176 -16.49 7.04 -8.14
N ASN A 177 -15.58 6.18 -7.68
CA ASN A 177 -15.60 4.85 -8.24
C ASN A 177 -16.98 4.34 -7.90
N ALA A 178 -17.85 4.39 -8.91
CA ALA A 178 -19.05 3.60 -8.96
C ALA A 178 -18.74 2.29 -8.22
N GLN A 179 -19.73 1.79 -7.50
CA GLN A 179 -19.88 0.36 -7.45
C GLN A 179 -19.94 -0.12 -8.92
N VAL A 180 -18.79 -0.25 -9.58
CA VAL A 180 -18.48 -1.48 -10.27
C VAL A 180 -18.74 -2.46 -9.15
N ASN A 181 -19.93 -3.06 -9.21
CA ASN A 181 -20.24 -4.25 -8.45
C ASN A 181 -18.92 -4.98 -8.29
N ALA A 182 -18.51 -5.27 -7.05
CA ALA A 182 -17.47 -6.25 -6.86
C ALA A 182 -18.05 -7.59 -7.34
N SER A 183 -18.32 -7.70 -8.65
CA SER A 183 -18.15 -8.90 -9.42
C SER A 183 -16.79 -9.39 -8.95
N ALA A 184 -16.83 -10.54 -8.29
CA ALA A 184 -15.66 -11.13 -7.67
C ALA A 184 -14.46 -10.85 -8.56
N SER A 185 -13.49 -10.05 -8.06
CA SER A 185 -12.34 -9.60 -8.84
C SER A 185 -11.91 -10.76 -9.74
N SER A 186 -11.93 -10.55 -11.06
CA SER A 186 -11.72 -11.65 -12.00
C SER A 186 -10.41 -12.35 -11.63
N TYR A 187 -10.31 -13.66 -11.86
CA TYR A 187 -9.07 -14.39 -11.52
C TYR A 187 -7.83 -13.75 -12.13
N LYS A 188 -7.98 -13.07 -13.26
CA LYS A 188 -6.96 -12.22 -13.87
C LYS A 188 -6.51 -11.07 -12.95
N GLU A 189 -7.43 -10.27 -12.42
CA GLU A 189 -7.04 -9.17 -11.52
C GLU A 189 -6.48 -9.72 -10.20
N LYS A 190 -7.06 -10.80 -9.66
CA LYS A 190 -6.52 -11.50 -8.49
C LYS A 190 -5.09 -11.99 -8.70
N LEU A 191 -4.81 -12.62 -9.85
CA LEU A 191 -3.49 -13.15 -10.18
C LEU A 191 -2.43 -12.04 -10.27
N PHE A 192 -2.76 -10.90 -10.89
CA PHE A 192 -1.82 -9.78 -11.00
C PHE A 192 -1.65 -8.99 -9.69
N SER A 193 -2.65 -9.00 -8.81
CA SER A 193 -2.54 -8.47 -7.45
C SER A 193 -1.82 -9.40 -6.47
N LEU A 194 -1.61 -10.68 -6.83
CA LEU A 194 -1.07 -11.67 -5.93
C LEU A 194 0.37 -11.32 -5.52
N GLN A 195 0.60 -11.20 -4.22
CA GLN A 195 1.90 -10.98 -3.60
C GLN A 195 2.01 -11.92 -2.39
N ASN A 196 3.23 -12.29 -2.00
CA ASN A 196 3.46 -13.01 -0.75
C ASN A 196 4.33 -12.16 0.19
N ASN A 197 4.48 -12.62 1.43
CA ASN A 197 5.22 -11.88 2.47
C ASN A 197 6.75 -12.01 2.34
N GLN A 198 7.27 -12.59 1.25
CA GLN A 198 8.72 -12.69 1.03
C GLN A 198 9.24 -11.45 0.29
N PRO A 199 10.54 -11.13 0.41
CA PRO A 199 11.13 -9.99 -0.28
C PRO A 199 10.86 -10.03 -1.78
N LEU A 200 10.38 -8.91 -2.32
CA LEU A 200 10.10 -8.77 -3.75
C LEU A 200 11.38 -9.01 -4.56
N LEU A 201 11.23 -9.75 -5.66
CA LEU A 201 12.29 -9.94 -6.63
C LEU A 201 12.59 -8.62 -7.32
N LYS A 202 13.85 -8.42 -7.69
CA LYS A 202 14.24 -7.30 -8.55
C LYS A 202 14.23 -7.74 -10.00
N MET A 203 13.41 -7.06 -10.80
CA MET A 203 13.32 -7.27 -12.24
C MET A 203 13.81 -6.00 -12.95
N SER A 204 14.62 -6.18 -13.98
CA SER A 204 15.08 -5.10 -14.84
C SER A 204 14.78 -5.43 -16.30
N ILE A 205 14.42 -4.41 -17.07
CA ILE A 205 14.03 -4.53 -18.46
C ILE A 205 14.96 -3.62 -19.24
N LYS A 206 15.70 -4.21 -20.19
CA LYS A 206 16.72 -3.52 -20.96
C LYS A 206 16.40 -3.61 -22.43
N SER A 207 16.59 -2.51 -23.15
CA SER A 207 16.72 -2.57 -24.60
C SER A 207 18.10 -3.11 -24.95
N LEU A 208 18.16 -4.15 -25.79
CA LEU A 208 19.42 -4.64 -26.36
C LEU A 208 19.95 -3.73 -27.46
N SER A 209 19.11 -2.82 -27.94
CA SER A 209 19.43 -1.90 -29.03
C SER A 209 19.93 -0.54 -28.54
N SER A 210 20.01 -0.32 -27.23
CA SER A 210 20.39 0.95 -26.63
C SER A 210 21.44 0.79 -25.54
N SER A 211 22.49 1.59 -25.61
CA SER A 211 23.49 1.70 -24.55
C SER A 211 22.98 2.62 -23.42
N ASN A 212 22.82 2.07 -22.21
CA ASN A 212 22.88 2.72 -20.90
C ASN A 212 21.85 3.80 -20.50
N GLN A 213 20.80 4.07 -21.27
CA GLN A 213 19.70 4.93 -20.79
C GLN A 213 18.61 4.14 -20.08
N VAL A 214 18.06 4.72 -19.00
CA VAL A 214 16.86 4.20 -18.30
C VAL A 214 15.66 4.47 -19.20
N ILE A 215 15.34 3.51 -20.06
CA ILE A 215 14.23 3.64 -21.02
C ILE A 215 12.92 3.26 -20.34
N LYS A 216 11.95 4.18 -20.34
CA LYS A 216 10.58 3.92 -19.87
C LYS A 216 9.63 3.46 -20.98
N THR A 217 9.97 3.77 -22.24
CA THR A 217 9.14 3.52 -23.42
C THR A 217 9.94 2.80 -24.50
N PHE A 218 9.46 1.65 -24.94
CA PHE A 218 10.09 0.80 -25.96
C PHE A 218 9.38 0.89 -27.30
N CYS A 219 10.13 0.73 -28.37
CA CYS A 219 9.67 1.02 -29.71
C CYS A 219 9.36 -0.24 -30.50
N LYS A 220 8.54 -0.11 -31.55
CA LYS A 220 8.24 -1.21 -32.46
C LYS A 220 9.54 -1.85 -32.98
N ARG A 221 9.56 -3.18 -32.99
CA ARG A 221 10.71 -4.02 -33.39
C ARG A 221 11.94 -3.94 -32.47
N GLU A 222 11.83 -3.25 -31.33
CA GLU A 222 12.93 -3.20 -30.38
C GLU A 222 13.10 -4.54 -29.65
N LEU A 223 14.35 -5.01 -29.57
CA LEU A 223 14.68 -6.23 -28.84
C LEU A 223 14.83 -5.92 -27.36
N LEU A 224 13.96 -6.51 -26.54
CA LEU A 224 13.97 -6.39 -25.10
C LEU A 224 14.59 -7.62 -24.45
N SER A 225 15.30 -7.38 -23.36
CA SER A 225 15.80 -8.38 -22.44
C SER A 225 15.25 -8.11 -21.06
N VAL A 226 14.58 -9.09 -20.46
CA VAL A 226 14.17 -9.03 -19.06
C VAL A 226 15.12 -9.88 -18.23
N GLU A 227 15.70 -9.27 -17.20
CA GLU A 227 16.59 -9.90 -16.25
C GLU A 227 15.94 -9.91 -14.87
N LEU A 228 16.06 -11.04 -14.19
CA LEU A 228 15.56 -11.30 -12.86
C LEU A 228 16.72 -11.64 -11.95
N ASN A 229 16.93 -10.85 -10.89
CA ASN A 229 17.93 -11.20 -9.89
C ASN A 229 17.34 -12.26 -8.93
N ASN A 230 17.53 -13.53 -9.26
CA ASN A 230 17.00 -14.65 -8.49
C ASN A 230 18.10 -15.65 -8.12
N ASN A 231 18.69 -15.45 -6.94
CA ASN A 231 19.81 -16.27 -6.47
C ASN A 231 19.38 -17.57 -5.75
N ARG A 232 18.08 -17.88 -5.62
CA ARG A 232 17.61 -18.97 -4.75
C ARG A 232 16.51 -19.87 -5.33
N ASP A 233 15.63 -19.35 -6.18
CA ASP A 233 14.48 -20.15 -6.64
C ASP A 233 14.75 -20.84 -7.96
N ARG A 234 14.35 -22.11 -8.06
CA ARG A 234 14.61 -22.95 -9.24
C ARG A 234 13.63 -22.73 -10.38
N TYR A 235 12.38 -22.40 -10.07
CA TYR A 235 11.31 -22.34 -11.07
C TYR A 235 10.79 -20.93 -11.23
N ILE A 236 10.58 -20.52 -12.49
CA ILE A 236 10.11 -19.18 -12.84
C ILE A 236 8.86 -19.29 -13.71
N ILE A 237 7.86 -18.48 -13.37
CA ILE A 237 6.61 -18.32 -14.11
C ILE A 237 6.50 -16.83 -14.45
N ALA A 238 6.48 -16.51 -15.74
CA ALA A 238 6.39 -15.13 -16.21
C ALA A 238 5.12 -14.93 -17.03
N LEU A 239 4.39 -13.85 -16.74
CA LEU A 239 3.13 -13.51 -17.37
C LEU A 239 3.16 -12.03 -17.79
N SER A 240 2.54 -11.72 -18.93
CA SER A 240 2.14 -10.35 -19.30
C SER A 240 0.63 -10.23 -19.25
N LYS A 241 0.13 -9.05 -18.88
CA LYS A 241 -1.23 -8.59 -19.20
C LYS A 241 -1.09 -7.44 -20.19
N ASP A 242 -1.51 -7.68 -21.43
CA ASP A 242 -1.41 -6.67 -22.49
C ASP A 242 -2.46 -5.56 -22.35
N ILE A 243 -2.39 -4.54 -23.21
CA ILE A 243 -3.33 -3.42 -23.22
C ILE A 243 -4.79 -3.83 -23.47
N ASN A 244 -5.00 -4.94 -24.19
CA ASN A 244 -6.34 -5.50 -24.43
C ASN A 244 -6.80 -6.39 -23.27
N GLY A 245 -5.97 -6.55 -22.24
CA GLY A 245 -6.24 -7.36 -21.08
C GLY A 245 -6.09 -8.86 -21.31
N ARG A 246 -5.47 -9.31 -22.40
CA ARG A 246 -5.13 -10.72 -22.59
C ARG A 246 -3.97 -11.06 -21.66
N VAL A 247 -4.04 -12.23 -21.02
CA VAL A 247 -2.93 -12.74 -20.20
C VAL A 247 -2.10 -13.68 -21.04
N ILE A 248 -0.81 -13.40 -21.15
CA ILE A 248 0.13 -14.11 -22.00
C ILE A 248 1.18 -14.75 -21.11
N MET A 249 1.35 -16.06 -21.20
CA MET A 249 2.45 -16.76 -20.57
C MET A 249 3.74 -16.50 -21.36
N ILE A 250 4.69 -15.85 -20.72
CA ILE A 250 5.97 -15.50 -21.32
C ILE A 250 6.91 -16.69 -21.14
N GLN A 251 6.99 -17.51 -22.17
CA GLN A 251 7.93 -18.62 -22.23
C GLN A 251 9.15 -18.21 -23.06
N PRO A 252 10.36 -18.65 -22.69
CA PRO A 252 11.44 -18.69 -23.67
C PRO A 252 10.97 -19.52 -24.87
N LYS A 253 11.35 -19.11 -26.09
CA LYS A 253 11.07 -19.88 -27.30
C LYS A 253 11.40 -21.36 -27.05
N ARG A 254 10.51 -22.28 -27.48
CA ARG A 254 10.72 -23.73 -27.37
C ARG A 254 12.17 -24.05 -27.70
N ASN A 255 12.85 -24.76 -26.81
CA ASN A 255 14.25 -25.19 -26.92
C ASN A 255 15.33 -24.12 -26.75
N THR A 256 15.00 -22.90 -26.31
CA THR A 256 16.02 -21.91 -25.91
C THR A 256 16.24 -22.00 -24.40
N PRO A 257 17.37 -22.54 -23.92
CA PRO A 257 17.66 -22.57 -22.49
C PRO A 257 17.76 -21.13 -21.96
N LEU A 258 17.20 -20.90 -20.77
CA LEU A 258 17.44 -19.67 -20.03
C LEU A 258 18.88 -19.69 -19.53
N VAL A 259 19.71 -18.77 -20.00
CA VAL A 259 21.10 -18.64 -19.55
C VAL A 259 21.15 -17.60 -18.43
N GLY A 260 21.45 -18.04 -17.21
CA GLY A 260 21.63 -17.17 -16.04
C GLY A 260 20.35 -16.46 -15.57
N ASN A 261 20.50 -15.23 -15.10
CA ASN A 261 19.42 -14.38 -14.58
C ASN A 261 18.49 -13.80 -15.67
N GLN A 262 18.62 -14.23 -16.92
CA GLN A 262 17.82 -13.73 -18.04
C GLN A 262 16.50 -14.52 -18.17
N LEU A 263 15.37 -13.80 -18.13
CA LEU A 263 14.04 -14.38 -18.16
C LEU A 263 13.53 -14.62 -19.59
N PHE A 264 13.67 -13.64 -20.49
CA PHE A 264 13.34 -13.78 -21.90
C PHE A 264 14.03 -12.71 -22.76
N ARG A 265 14.10 -12.98 -24.07
CA ARG A 265 14.39 -12.01 -25.12
C ARG A 265 13.23 -12.00 -26.11
N THR A 266 12.66 -10.84 -26.36
CA THR A 266 11.56 -10.71 -27.34
C THR A 266 11.65 -9.40 -28.08
N GLU A 267 11.12 -9.41 -29.29
CA GLU A 267 10.86 -8.21 -30.06
C GLU A 267 9.55 -7.56 -29.58
N VAL A 268 9.51 -6.22 -29.54
CA VAL A 268 8.28 -5.46 -29.29
C VAL A 268 7.36 -5.59 -30.51
N GLN A 269 6.22 -6.21 -30.28
CA GLN A 269 5.18 -6.47 -31.27
C GLN A 269 3.84 -5.91 -30.78
N GLU A 270 2.86 -5.86 -31.68
CA GLU A 270 1.50 -5.45 -31.35
C GLU A 270 0.84 -6.41 -30.36
N PRO A 271 -0.08 -5.92 -29.51
CA PRO A 271 -0.58 -4.54 -29.44
C PRO A 271 0.35 -3.59 -28.68
N PHE A 272 0.45 -2.34 -29.13
CA PHE A 272 1.22 -1.30 -28.44
C PHE A 272 0.42 -0.69 -27.29
N GLY A 273 1.07 -0.37 -26.18
CA GLY A 273 0.38 0.11 -24.99
C GLY A 273 1.19 0.00 -23.71
N THR A 274 0.52 -0.19 -22.58
CA THR A 274 1.19 -0.49 -21.31
C THR A 274 0.86 -1.90 -20.87
N ASP A 275 1.85 -2.77 -20.99
CA ASP A 275 1.79 -4.13 -20.50
C ASP A 275 2.15 -4.18 -19.02
N GLN A 276 1.48 -5.05 -18.27
CA GLN A 276 1.86 -5.38 -16.90
C GLN A 276 2.60 -6.71 -16.92
N LEU A 277 3.89 -6.70 -16.62
CA LEU A 277 4.67 -7.90 -16.43
C LEU A 277 4.57 -8.36 -14.98
N LYS A 278 4.31 -9.65 -14.78
CA LYS A 278 4.26 -10.30 -13.49
C LYS A 278 5.11 -11.56 -13.53
N VAL A 279 6.04 -11.67 -12.60
CA VAL A 279 6.93 -12.82 -12.47
C VAL A 279 6.71 -13.44 -11.10
N PHE A 280 6.59 -14.76 -11.08
CA PHE A 280 6.58 -15.58 -9.88
C PHE A 280 7.81 -16.48 -9.91
N THR A 281 8.50 -16.62 -8.79
CA THR A 281 9.54 -17.65 -8.61
C THR A 281 9.15 -18.58 -7.48
N THR A 282 9.44 -19.87 -7.60
CA THR A 282 9.10 -20.86 -6.58
C THR A 282 10.13 -21.98 -6.52
N ASN A 283 10.22 -22.64 -5.38
CA ASN A 283 10.95 -23.90 -5.22
C ASN A 283 10.03 -25.13 -5.29
N ASP A 284 8.72 -24.90 -5.38
CA ASP A 284 7.74 -25.96 -5.48
C ASP A 284 7.57 -26.42 -6.94
N SER A 285 8.15 -27.59 -7.22
CA SER A 285 8.08 -28.20 -8.55
C SER A 285 6.66 -28.57 -8.97
N THR A 286 5.74 -28.78 -8.02
CA THR A 286 4.35 -29.15 -8.33
C THR A 286 3.62 -27.97 -8.95
N ILE A 287 3.76 -26.77 -8.36
CA ILE A 287 3.24 -25.52 -8.93
C ILE A 287 3.79 -25.33 -10.34
N PHE A 288 5.12 -25.45 -10.50
CA PHE A 288 5.74 -25.24 -11.79
C PHE A 288 5.19 -26.19 -12.84
N LYS A 289 5.08 -27.50 -12.56
CA LYS A 289 4.50 -28.47 -13.48
C LYS A 289 3.04 -28.15 -13.82
N THR A 290 2.24 -27.78 -12.83
CA THR A 290 0.83 -27.37 -13.03
C THR A 290 0.73 -26.14 -13.92
N VAL A 291 1.63 -25.19 -13.81
CA VAL A 291 1.60 -23.97 -14.63
C VAL A 291 2.22 -24.21 -16.02
N GLN A 292 3.25 -25.05 -16.09
CA GLN A 292 3.98 -25.35 -17.32
C GLN A 292 3.10 -26.03 -18.37
N GLN A 293 2.05 -26.78 -18.00
CA GLN A 293 1.15 -27.39 -18.98
C GLN A 293 0.45 -26.36 -19.90
N TYR A 294 0.32 -25.10 -19.44
CA TYR A 294 -0.27 -24.01 -20.20
C TYR A 294 0.73 -23.31 -21.14
N SER A 295 1.98 -23.77 -21.17
CA SER A 295 3.03 -23.25 -22.07
C SER A 295 2.70 -23.33 -23.54
N ASN A 296 1.95 -24.37 -23.91
CA ASN A 296 1.74 -24.77 -25.30
C ASN A 296 0.54 -24.07 -25.93
N ARG A 297 -0.07 -23.11 -25.24
CA ARG A 297 -1.14 -22.28 -25.82
C ARG A 297 -0.61 -21.47 -26.99
N LYS A 298 -1.46 -21.27 -27.99
CA LYS A 298 -1.14 -20.43 -29.17
C LYS A 298 -0.74 -19.04 -28.69
N ASP A 299 0.45 -18.61 -29.09
CA ASP A 299 1.07 -17.33 -28.69
C ASP A 299 1.18 -17.11 -27.17
N GLY A 300 1.09 -18.19 -26.38
CA GLY A 300 1.07 -18.14 -24.91
C GLY A 300 -0.21 -17.56 -24.31
N ILE A 301 -1.25 -17.27 -25.10
CA ILE A 301 -2.47 -16.62 -24.61
C ILE A 301 -3.26 -17.59 -23.73
N LEU A 302 -3.56 -17.17 -22.50
CA LEU A 302 -4.27 -17.95 -21.50
C LEU A 302 -5.77 -17.66 -21.50
N SER A 303 -6.57 -18.72 -21.40
CA SER A 303 -8.02 -18.60 -21.18
C SER A 303 -8.34 -18.24 -19.72
N SER A 304 -9.59 -17.82 -19.45
CA SER A 304 -10.06 -17.55 -18.07
C SER A 304 -9.88 -18.76 -17.15
N THR A 305 -10.13 -19.97 -17.66
CA THR A 305 -9.95 -21.23 -16.92
C THR A 305 -8.47 -21.49 -16.62
N ASP A 306 -7.57 -21.26 -17.58
CA ASP A 306 -6.12 -21.41 -17.34
C ASP A 306 -5.65 -20.46 -16.23
N ILE A 307 -6.09 -19.19 -16.28
CA ILE A 307 -5.77 -18.16 -15.29
C ILE A 307 -6.26 -18.54 -13.89
N GLU A 308 -7.49 -19.06 -13.78
CA GLU A 308 -8.04 -19.55 -12.51
C GLU A 308 -7.21 -20.69 -11.93
N MET A 309 -6.82 -21.66 -12.76
CA MET A 309 -6.04 -22.81 -12.31
C MET A 309 -4.64 -22.41 -11.85
N ILE A 310 -3.99 -21.48 -12.57
CA ILE A 310 -2.69 -20.91 -12.17
C ILE A 310 -2.82 -20.18 -10.84
N TYR A 311 -3.83 -19.33 -10.68
CA TYR A 311 -4.10 -18.61 -9.43
C TYR A 311 -4.27 -19.57 -8.25
N LYS A 312 -5.12 -20.59 -8.40
CA LYS A 312 -5.35 -21.61 -7.37
C LYS A 312 -4.06 -22.35 -7.00
N ALA A 313 -3.25 -22.75 -7.98
CA ALA A 313 -1.98 -23.43 -7.75
C ALA A 313 -1.00 -22.57 -6.93
N LEU A 314 -0.86 -21.28 -7.27
CA LEU A 314 0.03 -20.36 -6.56
C LEU A 314 -0.45 -20.10 -5.12
N THR A 315 -1.76 -19.88 -4.92
CA THR A 315 -2.31 -19.60 -3.57
C THR A 315 -2.27 -20.78 -2.61
N LYS A 316 -2.19 -22.02 -3.12
CA LYS A 316 -2.20 -23.23 -2.27
C LYS A 316 -0.91 -23.40 -1.47
N SER A 317 0.24 -22.99 -2.02
CA SER A 317 1.55 -23.26 -1.40
C SER A 317 2.08 -22.08 -0.58
N ASN A 318 1.67 -20.84 -0.92
CA ASN A 318 2.28 -19.58 -0.45
C ASN A 318 3.81 -19.47 -0.61
N ASN A 319 4.44 -20.44 -1.31
CA ASN A 319 5.88 -20.57 -1.47
C ASN A 319 6.31 -20.03 -2.83
N PHE A 320 6.09 -18.75 -3.07
CA PHE A 320 6.51 -18.10 -4.31
C PHE A 320 6.91 -16.66 -4.04
N ARG A 321 7.94 -16.10 -4.69
CA ARG A 321 8.23 -14.66 -4.65
C ARG A 321 7.68 -13.99 -5.89
N THR A 322 7.43 -12.68 -5.84
CA THR A 322 6.93 -11.95 -7.02
C THR A 322 7.78 -10.74 -7.38
N ALA A 323 7.79 -10.43 -8.67
CA ALA A 323 8.25 -9.17 -9.25
C ALA A 323 7.16 -8.65 -10.19
N GLN A 324 7.06 -7.34 -10.30
CA GLN A 324 6.16 -6.69 -11.26
C GLN A 324 6.81 -5.48 -11.90
N ALA A 325 6.52 -5.23 -13.17
CA ALA A 325 6.88 -3.99 -13.84
C ALA A 325 5.82 -3.61 -14.86
N LYS A 326 5.78 -2.33 -15.20
CA LYS A 326 4.99 -1.83 -16.34
C LYS A 326 5.94 -1.58 -17.50
N VAL A 327 5.53 -2.01 -18.69
CA VAL A 327 6.30 -1.85 -19.92
C VAL A 327 5.45 -1.04 -20.89
N LYS A 328 5.89 0.17 -21.21
CA LYS A 328 5.23 1.00 -22.22
C LYS A 328 5.86 0.72 -23.59
N THR A 329 5.04 0.40 -24.58
CA THR A 329 5.43 0.17 -25.97
C THR A 329 4.69 1.14 -26.89
N ILE A 330 5.34 1.60 -27.95
CA ILE A 330 4.77 2.52 -28.96
C ILE A 330 4.98 2.00 -30.37
N SER A 331 4.13 2.44 -31.30
CA SER A 331 4.17 2.03 -32.72
C SER A 331 5.34 2.60 -33.51
N THR A 332 6.07 3.58 -32.97
CA THR A 332 7.21 4.22 -33.61
C THR A 332 8.34 3.20 -33.82
N ASP A 333 8.88 3.12 -35.04
CA ASP A 333 10.00 2.23 -35.35
C ASP A 333 11.26 2.65 -34.57
N ILE A 334 12.04 1.65 -34.16
CA ILE A 334 13.24 1.85 -33.33
C ILE A 334 14.24 2.87 -33.91
N ASN A 335 14.37 2.94 -35.23
CA ASN A 335 15.29 3.87 -35.91
C ASN A 335 14.88 5.33 -35.73
N ILE A 336 13.58 5.60 -35.58
CA ILE A 336 13.02 6.92 -35.33
C ILE A 336 13.15 7.25 -33.85
N CYS A 337 12.76 6.32 -32.97
CA CYS A 337 12.86 6.51 -31.52
C CYS A 337 14.26 6.88 -31.02
N LYS A 338 15.29 6.28 -31.61
CA LYS A 338 16.69 6.56 -31.26
C LYS A 338 17.14 7.98 -31.61
N LYS A 339 16.43 8.68 -32.51
CA LYS A 339 16.78 10.01 -33.01
C LYS A 339 16.11 11.17 -32.26
N GLY A 340 15.18 10.92 -31.32
CA GLY A 340 14.54 12.03 -30.59
C GLY A 340 13.45 11.74 -29.55
N ASP A 341 12.93 10.51 -29.40
CA ASP A 341 11.64 10.29 -28.72
C ASP A 341 11.69 9.54 -27.37
N ARG A 342 12.84 9.52 -26.69
CA ARG A 342 12.97 8.82 -25.40
C ARG A 342 12.84 9.79 -24.23
N GLU A 343 11.62 9.92 -23.70
CA GLU A 343 11.30 10.59 -22.42
C GLU A 343 11.74 9.80 -21.18
#